data_AF-A0A832CHL8-F1
#
_entry.id   AF-A0A832CHL8-F1
#
_cell.length_a   1.000
_cell.length_b   1.000
_cell.length_c   1.000
_cell.angle_alpha   90.00
_cell.angle_beta   90.00
_cell.angle_gamma   90.00
#
_symmetry.space_group_name_H-M   'P 1'
#
loop_
_entity.id
_entity.type
_entity.pdbx_description
1 polymer ?
#
loop_
_entity_poly.entity_id
_entity_poly.type
_entity_poly.pdbx_seq_one_letter_code
_entity_poly.pdbx_strand_id
1 'polypeptide(L)'
;MLKKLIFEGVVNQRISYTLYAYGEDVYSRVFYQFDKENGGERFFSKGFGFTVFDDKVAYKGFGGSFCNYMFGVERPFKDLIKPEVKNRLIMFGATQKDSDKIEFTDLISGEESYLNIFSEGNAITNYFFMVIDKKDHKNVGKRQEEILKKLGKTLKRTELVKEERDFDLVKLIYSEINEKDVLVILLKVYDVLVRELWFLLAKGELDISEQEKMKELERRLEKYQIERIRVESIYQNEENQKMVNEYVSLLLKRGDEF
;
A
#
# COMPACT_ATOMS: atom_id res chain seq x y z
N MET A 1 -19.55 -15.92 15.52
CA MET A 1 -18.08 -15.79 15.52
C MET A 1 -17.72 -14.56 14.71
N LEU A 2 -17.18 -13.52 15.34
CA LEU A 2 -16.87 -12.26 14.68
C LEU A 2 -15.52 -12.38 13.96
N LYS A 3 -15.53 -12.24 12.63
CA LYS A 3 -14.35 -12.45 11.78
C LYS A 3 -13.63 -11.17 11.34
N LYS A 4 -14.13 -10.01 11.78
CA LYS A 4 -13.79 -8.71 11.21
C LYS A 4 -13.75 -7.63 12.28
N LEU A 5 -12.72 -6.79 12.21
CA LEU A 5 -12.65 -5.51 12.92
C LEU A 5 -12.20 -4.45 11.91
N ILE A 6 -12.83 -3.29 11.96
CA ILE A 6 -12.41 -2.08 11.24
C ILE A 6 -12.19 -1.00 12.29
N PHE A 7 -11.08 -0.28 12.15
CA PHE A 7 -10.79 0.92 12.91
C PHE A 7 -10.40 2.03 11.95
N GLU A 8 -10.93 3.22 12.15
CA GLU A 8 -10.61 4.41 11.35
C GLU A 8 -10.03 5.47 12.26
N GLY A 9 -9.02 6.18 11.77
CA GLY A 9 -8.36 7.23 12.52
C GLY A 9 -7.81 8.32 11.62
N VAL A 10 -7.65 9.51 12.20
CA VAL A 10 -7.02 10.66 11.57
C VAL A 10 -5.72 10.89 12.31
N VAL A 11 -4.61 10.87 11.58
CA VAL A 11 -3.28 11.08 12.14
C VAL A 11 -3.04 12.57 12.33
N ASN A 12 -3.28 13.35 11.29
CA ASN A 12 -3.13 14.79 11.28
C ASN A 12 -4.05 15.40 10.21
N GLN A 13 -3.92 16.70 9.93
CA GLN A 13 -4.76 17.40 8.95
C GLN A 13 -4.65 16.87 7.50
N ARG A 14 -3.63 16.05 7.22
CA ARG A 14 -3.29 15.55 5.89
C ARG A 14 -3.42 14.03 5.79
N ILE A 15 -3.08 13.30 6.85
CA ILE A 15 -2.98 11.84 6.81
C ILE A 15 -4.10 11.20 7.63
N SER A 16 -4.78 10.25 7.01
CA SER A 16 -5.77 9.39 7.66
C SER A 16 -5.43 7.93 7.40
N TYR A 17 -6.00 7.06 8.22
CA TYR A 17 -5.77 5.63 8.08
C TYR A 17 -7.03 4.81 8.39
N THR A 18 -7.05 3.61 7.85
CA THR A 18 -8.05 2.60 8.16
C THR A 18 -7.36 1.27 8.37
N LEU A 19 -7.62 0.63 9.51
CA LEU A 19 -7.13 -0.69 9.85
C LEU A 19 -8.25 -1.72 9.70
N TYR A 20 -7.97 -2.78 8.95
CA TYR A 20 -8.82 -3.94 8.79
C TYR A 20 -8.13 -5.13 9.41
N ALA A 21 -8.82 -5.84 10.30
CA ALA A 21 -8.36 -7.12 10.80
C ALA A 21 -9.35 -8.23 10.44
N TYR A 22 -8.83 -9.34 9.94
CA TYR A 22 -9.62 -10.47 9.47
C TYR A 22 -9.05 -11.81 9.91
N GLY A 23 -9.89 -12.67 10.47
CA GLY A 23 -9.49 -14.00 10.97
C GLY A 23 -10.50 -14.56 11.97
N GLU A 24 -10.22 -15.74 12.52
CA GLU A 24 -11.06 -16.30 13.59
C GLU A 24 -10.86 -15.56 14.91
N ASP A 25 -11.96 -15.26 15.58
CA ASP A 25 -12.04 -14.57 16.89
C ASP A 25 -11.23 -13.26 16.98
N VAL A 26 -11.27 -12.45 15.91
CA VAL A 26 -10.51 -11.20 15.76
C VAL A 26 -10.57 -10.30 17.00
N TYR A 27 -11.74 -10.13 17.62
CA TYR A 27 -11.94 -9.26 18.78
C TYR A 27 -11.16 -9.69 20.03
N SER A 28 -10.83 -10.98 20.14
CA SER A 28 -10.01 -11.49 21.25
C SER A 28 -8.51 -11.50 20.94
N ARG A 29 -8.13 -11.20 19.69
CA ARG A 29 -6.77 -11.34 19.19
C ARG A 29 -6.11 -10.02 18.84
N VAL A 30 -6.89 -9.01 18.45
CA VAL A 30 -6.40 -7.67 18.12
C VAL A 30 -6.52 -6.78 19.35
N PHE A 31 -5.39 -6.20 19.75
CA PHE A 31 -5.31 -5.26 20.85
C PHE A 31 -5.00 -3.87 20.32
N TYR A 32 -5.58 -2.87 20.99
CA TYR A 32 -5.34 -1.45 20.75
C TYR A 32 -4.69 -0.84 21.98
N GLN A 33 -3.69 0.00 21.77
CA GLN A 33 -3.05 0.79 22.81
C GLN A 33 -2.70 2.16 22.24
N PHE A 34 -3.04 3.21 22.99
CA PHE A 34 -2.55 4.57 22.73
C PHE A 34 -1.33 4.84 23.62
N ASP A 35 -0.19 5.17 23.02
CA ASP A 35 1.02 5.57 23.75
C ASP A 35 0.90 7.06 24.11
N LYS A 36 0.64 7.35 25.39
CA LYS A 36 0.51 8.72 25.88
C LYS A 36 1.85 9.46 25.97
N GLU A 37 2.97 8.75 26.05
CA GLU A 37 4.29 9.36 26.26
C GLU A 37 4.96 9.74 24.95
N ASN A 38 4.98 8.83 23.98
CA ASN A 38 5.62 9.06 22.68
C ASN A 38 4.62 9.51 21.59
N GLY A 39 3.32 9.54 21.92
CA GLY A 39 2.26 9.65 20.94
C GLY A 39 2.11 8.37 20.12
N GLY A 40 0.93 8.18 19.53
CA GLY A 40 0.70 7.15 18.52
C GLY A 40 -0.21 6.01 18.95
N GLU A 41 -0.83 5.42 17.93
CA GLU A 41 -1.87 4.40 18.03
C GLU A 41 -1.33 3.05 17.59
N ARG A 42 -1.26 2.11 18.53
CA ARG A 42 -0.70 0.78 18.32
C ARG A 42 -1.80 -0.26 18.20
N PHE A 43 -1.73 -1.04 17.13
CA PHE A 43 -2.61 -2.17 16.84
C PHE A 43 -1.78 -3.43 16.71
N PHE A 44 -2.01 -4.41 17.58
CA PHE A 44 -1.11 -5.58 17.65
C PHE A 44 -1.80 -6.87 18.07
N SER A 45 -1.15 -7.98 17.76
CA SER A 45 -1.48 -9.33 18.21
C SER A 45 -0.18 -10.13 18.37
N LYS A 46 -0.02 -10.83 19.50
CA LYS A 46 1.20 -11.63 19.80
C LYS A 46 2.53 -10.87 19.60
N GLY A 47 2.55 -9.58 19.91
CA GLY A 47 3.75 -8.74 19.77
C GLY A 47 4.05 -8.29 18.33
N PHE A 48 3.23 -8.69 17.35
CA PHE A 48 3.28 -8.20 15.98
C PHE A 48 2.19 -7.17 15.73
N GLY A 49 2.48 -6.12 14.97
CA GLY A 49 1.50 -5.08 14.67
C GLY A 49 2.07 -3.83 14.03
N PHE A 50 1.22 -2.82 13.97
CA PHE A 50 1.53 -1.48 13.50
C PHE A 50 1.44 -0.47 14.65
N THR A 51 2.25 0.58 14.58
CA THR A 51 2.10 1.79 15.39
C THR A 51 2.03 2.98 14.44
N VAL A 52 0.95 3.74 14.53
CA VAL A 52 0.70 4.92 13.71
C VAL A 52 1.05 6.15 14.54
N PHE A 53 2.10 6.86 14.15
CA PHE A 53 2.55 8.11 14.77
C PHE A 53 2.14 9.30 13.89
N ASP A 54 2.33 10.52 14.39
CA ASP A 54 1.93 11.75 13.67
C ASP A 54 2.66 11.95 12.34
N ASP A 55 3.87 11.39 12.18
CA ASP A 55 4.77 11.56 11.05
C ASP A 55 5.20 10.26 10.35
N LYS A 56 4.88 9.09 10.91
CA LYS A 56 5.35 7.79 10.41
C LYS A 56 4.47 6.60 10.81
N VAL A 57 4.69 5.48 10.13
CA VAL A 57 4.18 4.16 10.52
C VAL A 57 5.36 3.28 10.93
N ALA A 58 5.32 2.73 12.14
CA ALA A 58 6.20 1.65 12.55
C ALA A 58 5.48 0.29 12.44
N TYR A 59 6.24 -0.75 12.13
CA TYR A 59 5.73 -2.12 12.03
C TYR A 59 6.68 -3.10 12.71
N LYS A 60 6.11 -4.22 13.17
CA LYS A 60 6.86 -5.40 13.62
C LYS A 60 6.07 -6.65 13.29
N GLY A 61 6.58 -7.53 12.44
CA GLY A 61 5.92 -8.80 12.10
C GLY A 61 6.14 -9.23 10.65
N PHE A 62 5.52 -10.35 10.29
CA PHE A 62 5.61 -10.90 8.94
C PHE A 62 4.61 -10.23 8.00
N GLY A 63 5.08 -9.74 6.86
CA GLY A 63 4.25 -8.98 5.93
C GLY A 63 5.04 -8.05 5.03
N GLY A 64 4.40 -6.97 4.60
CA GLY A 64 4.98 -6.01 3.68
C GLY A 64 4.09 -4.80 3.43
N SER A 65 4.52 -3.94 2.53
CA SER A 65 3.75 -2.84 1.99
C SER A 65 3.49 -3.01 0.51
N PHE A 66 2.38 -2.48 0.03
CA PHE A 66 2.03 -2.49 -1.37
C PHE A 66 1.10 -1.34 -1.74
N CYS A 67 1.16 -0.93 -3.00
CA CYS A 67 0.34 0.14 -3.54
C CYS A 67 0.19 -0.03 -5.05
N ASN A 68 -0.86 0.56 -5.63
CA ASN A 68 -1.00 0.62 -7.08
C ASN A 68 0.10 1.50 -7.67
N TYR A 69 0.74 1.07 -8.75
CA TYR A 69 1.72 1.90 -9.45
C TYR A 69 1.02 3.14 -10.00
N MET A 70 1.58 4.32 -9.71
CA MET A 70 1.19 5.53 -10.40
C MET A 70 1.95 5.65 -11.72
N PHE A 71 1.37 6.39 -12.66
CA PHE A 71 2.05 6.81 -13.87
C PHE A 71 3.18 7.78 -13.53
N GLY A 72 4.30 7.69 -14.27
CA GLY A 72 5.47 8.55 -14.07
C GLY A 72 6.36 8.18 -12.88
N VAL A 73 6.05 7.11 -12.14
CA VAL A 73 6.94 6.55 -11.11
C VAL A 73 7.80 5.45 -11.72
N GLU A 74 9.06 5.38 -11.30
CA GLU A 74 9.97 4.32 -11.72
C GLU A 74 9.39 2.94 -11.35
N ARG A 75 9.31 2.05 -12.35
CA ARG A 75 8.88 0.67 -12.17
C ARG A 75 10.09 -0.23 -12.41
N PRO A 76 10.32 -1.24 -11.56
CA PRO A 76 11.29 -2.28 -11.87
C PRO A 76 11.00 -2.86 -13.26
N PHE A 77 12.02 -2.99 -14.11
CA PHE A 77 11.85 -3.44 -15.49
C PHE A 77 11.05 -4.76 -15.58
N LYS A 78 11.30 -5.70 -14.66
CA LYS A 78 10.59 -6.99 -14.56
C LYS A 78 9.07 -6.87 -14.34
N ASP A 79 8.64 -5.78 -13.69
CA ASP A 79 7.23 -5.45 -13.50
C ASP A 79 6.70 -4.70 -14.73
N LEU A 80 7.49 -3.80 -15.32
CA LEU A 80 7.12 -3.02 -16.50
C LEU A 80 6.78 -3.90 -17.71
N ILE A 81 7.55 -4.98 -17.95
CA ILE A 81 7.32 -5.90 -19.08
C ILE A 81 6.09 -6.80 -18.90
N LYS A 82 5.48 -6.82 -17.71
CA LYS A 82 4.32 -7.67 -17.39
C LYS A 82 3.09 -6.78 -17.22
N PRO A 83 2.26 -6.58 -18.26
CA PRO A 83 1.14 -5.64 -18.21
C PRO A 83 0.10 -6.00 -17.13
N GLU A 84 0.06 -7.26 -16.69
CA GLU A 84 -0.80 -7.69 -15.59
C GLU A 84 -0.30 -7.27 -14.19
N VAL A 85 0.95 -6.80 -14.07
CA VAL A 85 1.52 -6.30 -12.81
C VAL A 85 1.11 -4.84 -12.62
N LYS A 86 0.29 -4.61 -11.60
CA LYS A 86 -0.38 -3.34 -11.32
C LYS A 86 0.10 -2.71 -10.02
N ASN A 87 0.56 -3.52 -9.07
CA ASN A 87 0.93 -3.06 -7.74
C ASN A 87 2.43 -3.26 -7.48
N ARG A 88 3.06 -2.26 -6.84
CA ARG A 88 4.36 -2.38 -6.19
C ARG A 88 4.19 -3.17 -4.91
N LEU A 89 5.03 -4.16 -4.65
CA LEU A 89 5.04 -4.95 -3.42
C LEU A 89 6.45 -4.96 -2.83
N ILE A 90 6.57 -4.60 -1.56
CA ILE A 90 7.80 -4.61 -0.78
C ILE A 90 7.55 -5.47 0.45
N MET A 91 8.38 -6.49 0.66
CA MET A 91 8.27 -7.34 1.84
C MET A 91 9.22 -6.84 2.94
N PHE A 92 8.80 -6.92 4.21
CA PHE A 92 9.67 -6.51 5.32
C PHE A 92 10.91 -7.41 5.41
N GLY A 93 12.08 -6.79 5.64
CA GLY A 93 13.35 -7.50 5.74
C GLY A 93 13.87 -8.06 4.42
N ALA A 94 13.21 -7.80 3.29
CA ALA A 94 13.70 -8.18 1.98
C ALA A 94 14.84 -7.26 1.54
N THR A 95 15.90 -7.88 1.05
CA THR A 95 17.05 -7.22 0.44
C THR A 95 17.28 -7.80 -0.94
N GLN A 96 17.79 -6.98 -1.86
CA GLN A 96 18.17 -7.45 -3.18
C GLN A 96 19.67 -7.72 -3.17
N LYS A 97 20.05 -8.96 -3.51
CA LYS A 97 21.44 -9.37 -3.68
C LYS A 97 21.65 -9.76 -5.13
N ASP A 98 22.54 -9.04 -5.79
CA ASP A 98 22.69 -9.05 -7.25
C ASP A 98 21.38 -8.68 -7.97
N SER A 99 21.37 -8.59 -9.30
CA SER A 99 20.21 -8.09 -10.05
C SER A 99 18.93 -8.92 -9.86
N ASP A 100 19.03 -10.18 -9.43
CA ASP A 100 17.96 -11.16 -9.63
C ASP A 100 17.49 -11.94 -8.39
N LYS A 101 18.17 -11.83 -7.24
CA LYS A 101 17.84 -12.63 -6.05
C LYS A 101 17.37 -11.77 -4.89
N ILE A 102 16.21 -12.13 -4.35
CA ILE A 102 15.69 -11.56 -3.09
C ILE A 102 16.20 -12.44 -1.93
N GLU A 103 16.87 -11.83 -0.96
CA GLU A 103 17.24 -12.48 0.30
C GLU A 103 16.47 -11.82 1.45
N PHE A 104 15.92 -12.65 2.34
CA PHE A 104 15.22 -12.19 3.53
C PHE A 104 16.14 -12.21 4.74
N THR A 105 16.21 -11.08 5.42
CA THR A 105 16.88 -10.93 6.71
C THR A 105 15.91 -11.25 7.86
N ASP A 106 16.43 -11.30 9.08
CA ASP A 106 15.61 -11.42 10.28
C ASP A 106 15.03 -10.08 10.74
N LEU A 107 15.29 -8.96 10.03
CA LEU A 107 14.71 -7.65 10.32
C LEU A 107 13.27 -7.54 9.81
N ILE A 108 12.33 -7.97 10.66
CA ILE A 108 10.88 -7.82 10.43
C ILE A 108 10.27 -6.66 11.21
N SER A 109 11.09 -5.70 11.64
CA SER A 109 10.65 -4.45 12.26
C SER A 109 11.31 -3.27 11.56
N GLY A 110 10.56 -2.18 11.45
CA GLY A 110 11.03 -0.95 10.83
C GLY A 110 10.02 0.17 10.99
N GLU A 111 10.36 1.32 10.43
CA GLU A 111 9.52 2.50 10.41
C GLU A 111 9.66 3.22 9.07
N GLU A 112 8.57 3.81 8.61
CA GLU A 112 8.52 4.56 7.36
C GLU A 112 7.77 5.87 7.58
N SER A 113 8.42 6.98 7.24
CA SER A 113 7.82 8.31 7.34
C SER A 113 6.72 8.48 6.30
N TYR A 114 5.68 9.29 6.58
CA TYR A 114 4.67 9.58 5.58
C TYR A 114 5.26 10.25 4.34
N LEU A 115 6.29 11.09 4.52
CA LEU A 115 7.01 11.69 3.40
C LEU A 115 7.55 10.60 2.45
N ASN A 116 8.23 9.58 2.97
CA ASN A 116 8.76 8.48 2.16
C ASN A 116 7.63 7.63 1.57
N ILE A 117 6.62 7.27 2.37
CA ILE A 117 5.48 6.45 1.94
C ILE A 117 4.80 7.06 0.72
N PHE A 118 4.49 8.36 0.74
CA PHE A 118 3.78 9.03 -0.37
C PHE A 118 4.71 9.50 -1.49
N SER A 119 6.02 9.64 -1.25
CA SER A 119 6.99 10.00 -2.29
C SER A 119 7.42 8.79 -3.12
N GLU A 120 7.68 7.65 -2.49
CA GLU A 120 8.12 6.43 -3.18
C GLU A 120 6.97 5.50 -3.54
N GLY A 121 5.91 5.50 -2.74
CA GLY A 121 4.70 4.72 -2.97
C GLY A 121 3.72 5.44 -3.87
N ASN A 122 2.44 5.12 -3.71
CA ASN A 122 1.36 5.85 -4.35
C ASN A 122 1.12 7.17 -3.58
N ALA A 123 0.96 8.28 -4.29
CA ALA A 123 0.78 9.60 -3.67
C ALA A 123 -0.58 9.76 -2.95
N ILE A 124 -1.56 8.89 -3.24
CA ILE A 124 -2.90 8.94 -2.66
C ILE A 124 -3.05 7.93 -1.53
N THR A 125 -2.80 6.64 -1.82
CA THR A 125 -3.18 5.53 -0.93
C THR A 125 -2.12 4.43 -0.91
N ASN A 126 -1.63 4.06 0.28
CA ASN A 126 -0.67 2.97 0.47
C ASN A 126 -1.20 1.96 1.49
N TYR A 127 -0.84 0.69 1.30
CA TYR A 127 -1.25 -0.40 2.17
C TYR A 127 -0.04 -1.07 2.82
N PHE A 128 -0.21 -1.47 4.07
CA PHE A 128 0.66 -2.37 4.80
C PHE A 128 -0.16 -3.57 5.22
N PHE A 129 0.41 -4.77 5.13
CA PHE A 129 -0.26 -5.97 5.63
C PHE A 129 0.66 -6.74 6.56
N MET A 130 0.02 -7.51 7.43
CA MET A 130 0.68 -8.37 8.39
C MET A 130 -0.08 -9.70 8.50
N VAL A 131 0.68 -10.78 8.52
CA VAL A 131 0.19 -12.14 8.73
C VAL A 131 0.65 -12.60 10.11
N ILE A 132 -0.30 -12.80 11.01
CA ILE A 132 -0.06 -13.19 12.40
C ILE A 132 -0.64 -14.58 12.61
N ASP A 133 0.23 -15.57 12.72
CA ASP A 133 -0.16 -16.94 13.05
C ASP A 133 0.18 -17.29 14.50
N LYS A 134 -0.25 -18.48 14.96
CA LYS A 134 0.01 -18.91 16.34
C LYS A 134 1.40 -19.53 16.54
N LYS A 135 2.15 -19.83 15.47
CA LYS A 135 3.36 -20.65 15.51
C LYS A 135 4.58 -19.78 15.76
N ASP A 136 5.54 -20.33 16.50
CA ASP A 136 6.86 -19.75 16.61
C ASP A 136 7.72 -20.20 15.43
N HIS A 137 8.24 -19.23 14.68
CA HIS A 137 9.08 -19.49 13.51
C HIS A 137 10.55 -19.39 13.90
N LYS A 138 11.29 -20.51 13.83
CA LYS A 138 12.74 -20.53 14.11
C LYS A 138 13.56 -19.76 13.08
N ASN A 139 13.05 -19.59 11.86
CA ASN A 139 13.69 -18.85 10.78
C ASN A 139 12.70 -17.82 10.23
N VAL A 140 12.96 -16.56 10.52
CA VAL A 140 12.08 -15.43 10.19
C VAL A 140 12.07 -15.20 8.67
N GLY A 141 13.24 -15.21 8.03
CA GLY A 141 13.36 -15.02 6.59
C GLY A 141 12.60 -16.08 5.77
N LYS A 142 12.64 -17.35 6.20
CA LYS A 142 11.89 -18.43 5.56
C LYS A 142 10.37 -18.20 5.63
N ARG A 143 9.85 -17.69 6.76
CA ARG A 143 8.43 -17.37 6.88
C ARG A 143 8.03 -16.22 5.96
N GLN A 144 8.85 -15.17 5.84
CA GLN A 144 8.62 -14.11 4.86
C GLN A 144 8.63 -14.63 3.41
N GLU A 145 9.55 -15.53 3.08
CA GLU A 145 9.61 -16.16 1.76
C GLU A 145 8.34 -16.99 1.47
N GLU A 146 7.85 -17.76 2.43
CA GLU A 146 6.60 -18.53 2.32
C GLU A 146 5.39 -17.61 2.08
N ILE A 147 5.32 -16.48 2.80
CA ILE A 147 4.27 -15.48 2.60
C ILE A 147 4.37 -14.86 1.21
N LEU A 148 5.58 -14.48 0.77
CA LEU A 148 5.80 -13.94 -0.58
C LEU A 148 5.39 -14.94 -1.67
N LYS A 149 5.68 -16.24 -1.49
CA LYS A 149 5.28 -17.29 -2.44
C LYS A 149 3.76 -17.41 -2.58
N LYS A 150 3.02 -17.23 -1.48
CA LYS A 150 1.55 -17.29 -1.48
C LYS A 150 0.92 -16.01 -2.02
N LEU A 151 1.42 -14.85 -1.59
CA LEU A 151 0.76 -13.56 -1.83
C LEU A 151 1.33 -12.79 -3.01
N GLY A 152 2.59 -13.01 -3.38
CA GLY A 152 3.33 -12.11 -4.26
C GLY A 152 2.66 -11.90 -5.62
N LYS A 153 2.26 -12.97 -6.29
CA LYS A 153 1.56 -12.90 -7.58
C LYS A 153 0.19 -12.26 -7.43
N THR A 154 -0.57 -12.67 -6.41
CA THR A 154 -1.94 -12.22 -6.17
C THR A 154 -1.98 -10.71 -5.87
N LEU A 155 -1.13 -10.25 -4.94
CA LEU A 155 -1.04 -8.84 -4.57
C LEU A 155 -0.49 -7.97 -5.71
N LYS A 156 0.47 -8.45 -6.50
CA LYS A 156 1.00 -7.68 -7.64
C LYS A 156 -0.02 -7.44 -8.76
N ARG A 157 -1.05 -8.28 -8.90
CA ARG A 157 -1.92 -8.32 -10.08
C ARG A 157 -3.39 -7.97 -9.82
N THR A 158 -3.79 -7.86 -8.55
CA THR A 158 -5.18 -7.60 -8.17
C THR A 158 -5.62 -6.16 -8.47
N GLU A 159 -6.86 -5.99 -8.94
CA GLU A 159 -7.51 -4.69 -9.13
C GLU A 159 -8.02 -4.08 -7.82
N LEU A 160 -8.16 -4.87 -6.76
CA LEU A 160 -8.79 -4.43 -5.52
C LEU A 160 -8.10 -3.22 -4.88
N VAL A 161 -6.81 -3.01 -5.18
CA VAL A 161 -6.04 -1.84 -4.71
C VAL A 161 -6.49 -0.57 -5.43
N LYS A 162 -6.63 -0.62 -6.76
CA LYS A 162 -7.10 0.49 -7.59
C LYS A 162 -8.56 0.82 -7.31
N GLU A 163 -9.39 -0.22 -7.13
CA GLU A 163 -10.82 -0.09 -6.83
C GLU A 163 -11.11 0.28 -5.35
N GLU A 164 -10.06 0.38 -4.51
CA GLU A 164 -10.16 0.58 -3.05
C GLU A 164 -11.16 -0.38 -2.37
N ARG A 165 -11.20 -1.64 -2.82
CA ARG A 165 -12.03 -2.70 -2.22
C ARG A 165 -11.31 -3.34 -1.03
N ASP A 166 -11.06 -2.52 -0.02
CA ASP A 166 -10.18 -2.80 1.11
C ASP A 166 -10.59 -4.05 1.90
N PHE A 167 -11.90 -4.27 2.05
CA PHE A 167 -12.41 -5.46 2.74
C PHE A 167 -12.19 -6.74 1.94
N ASP A 168 -12.38 -6.68 0.62
CA ASP A 168 -12.12 -7.83 -0.25
C ASP A 168 -10.61 -8.11 -0.32
N LEU A 169 -9.78 -7.07 -0.22
CA LEU A 169 -8.33 -7.16 -0.19
C LEU A 169 -7.82 -7.89 1.07
N VAL A 170 -8.28 -7.53 2.27
CA VAL A 170 -7.88 -8.24 3.50
C VAL A 170 -8.39 -9.69 3.50
N LYS A 171 -9.58 -9.93 2.95
CA LYS A 171 -10.15 -11.28 2.81
C LYS A 171 -9.38 -12.13 1.81
N LEU A 172 -8.93 -11.53 0.70
CA LEU A 172 -8.08 -12.16 -0.30
C LEU A 172 -6.74 -12.59 0.32
N ILE A 173 -6.08 -11.71 1.07
CA ILE A 173 -4.83 -12.06 1.77
C ILE A 173 -5.06 -13.23 2.71
N TYR A 174 -6.13 -13.19 3.51
CA TYR A 174 -6.48 -14.29 4.42
C TYR A 174 -6.71 -15.61 3.67
N SER A 175 -7.45 -15.59 2.56
CA SER A 175 -7.74 -16.80 1.77
C SER A 175 -6.51 -17.37 1.09
N GLU A 176 -5.60 -16.53 0.60
CA GLU A 176 -4.37 -16.98 -0.07
C GLU A 176 -3.36 -17.57 0.92
N ILE A 177 -3.30 -17.04 2.16
CA ILE A 177 -2.50 -17.66 3.21
C ILE A 177 -3.01 -19.07 3.52
N ASN A 178 -4.33 -19.27 3.59
CA ASN A 178 -5.00 -20.56 3.76
C ASN A 178 -4.40 -21.43 4.89
N GLU A 179 -4.10 -20.82 6.03
CA GLU A 179 -3.58 -21.49 7.21
C GLU A 179 -4.57 -21.33 8.38
N LYS A 180 -4.66 -22.37 9.21
CA LYS A 180 -5.47 -22.32 10.44
C LYS A 180 -4.88 -21.31 11.42
N ASP A 181 -5.75 -20.73 12.25
CA ASP A 181 -5.37 -19.80 13.32
C ASP A 181 -4.58 -18.56 12.84
N VAL A 182 -4.73 -18.17 11.58
CA VAL A 182 -4.17 -16.93 11.06
C VAL A 182 -5.07 -15.74 11.39
N LEU A 183 -4.43 -14.60 11.61
CA LEU A 183 -5.01 -13.27 11.63
C LEU A 183 -4.27 -12.43 10.59
N VAL A 184 -5.01 -11.74 9.74
CA VAL A 184 -4.45 -10.75 8.82
C VAL A 184 -4.83 -9.37 9.32
N ILE A 185 -3.86 -8.48 9.38
CA ILE A 185 -4.08 -7.04 9.61
C ILE A 185 -3.67 -6.31 8.33
N LEU A 186 -4.53 -5.45 7.81
CA LEU A 186 -4.28 -4.56 6.69
C LEU A 186 -4.44 -3.13 7.18
N LEU A 187 -3.39 -2.33 7.10
CA LEU A 187 -3.38 -0.90 7.38
C LEU A 187 -3.35 -0.14 6.06
N LYS A 188 -4.41 0.61 5.77
CA LYS A 188 -4.47 1.60 4.69
C LYS A 188 -4.07 2.95 5.27
N VAL A 189 -3.13 3.65 4.65
CA VAL A 189 -2.83 5.05 4.92
C VAL A 189 -3.06 5.87 3.66
N TYR A 190 -3.67 7.04 3.80
CA TYR A 190 -3.99 7.90 2.66
C TYR A 190 -3.87 9.37 3.01
N ASP A 191 -3.49 10.14 2.00
CA ASP A 191 -3.36 11.59 2.06
C ASP A 191 -4.67 12.25 1.60
N VAL A 192 -5.40 12.83 2.56
CA VAL A 192 -6.75 13.38 2.33
C VAL A 192 -6.73 14.57 1.38
N LEU A 193 -5.68 15.39 1.43
CA LEU A 193 -5.57 16.60 0.60
C LEU A 193 -5.21 16.24 -0.83
N VAL A 194 -4.26 15.31 -0.99
CA VAL A 194 -3.87 14.80 -2.32
C VAL A 194 -5.04 14.06 -2.98
N ARG A 195 -5.77 13.25 -2.21
CA ARG A 195 -6.97 12.56 -2.67
C ARG A 195 -8.05 13.53 -3.13
N GLU A 196 -8.26 14.60 -2.38
CA GLU A 196 -9.23 15.63 -2.72
C GLU A 196 -8.86 16.39 -4.00
N LEU A 197 -7.58 16.75 -4.15
CA LEU A 197 -7.07 17.35 -5.39
C LEU A 197 -7.28 16.40 -6.58
N TRP A 198 -6.98 15.11 -6.41
CA TRP A 198 -7.20 14.11 -7.45
C TRP A 198 -8.66 14.02 -7.88
N PHE A 199 -9.61 14.03 -6.93
CA PHE A 199 -11.04 14.03 -7.25
C PHE A 199 -11.47 15.27 -8.05
N LEU A 200 -10.97 16.45 -7.69
CA LEU A 200 -11.25 17.68 -8.45
C LEU A 200 -10.69 17.58 -9.88
N LEU A 201 -9.45 17.13 -10.04
CA LEU A 201 -8.83 16.96 -11.36
C LEU A 201 -9.55 15.92 -12.23
N ALA A 202 -10.10 14.87 -11.62
CA ALA A 202 -10.84 13.83 -12.33
C ALA A 202 -12.24 14.29 -12.80
N LYS A 203 -12.81 15.35 -12.20
CA LYS A 203 -14.16 15.83 -12.51
C LYS A 203 -14.28 16.50 -13.89
N GLY A 204 -13.17 17.04 -14.42
CA GLY A 204 -13.13 17.72 -15.72
C GLY A 204 -13.70 19.14 -15.68
N GLU A 205 -15.00 19.29 -15.40
CA GLU A 205 -15.66 20.59 -15.23
C GLU A 205 -15.81 20.95 -13.75
N LEU A 206 -15.26 22.10 -13.37
CA LEU A 206 -15.27 22.61 -12.00
C LEU A 206 -16.06 23.92 -11.92
N ASP A 207 -16.91 24.04 -10.90
CA ASP A 207 -17.54 25.31 -10.56
C ASP A 207 -16.55 26.30 -9.90
N ILE A 208 -17.00 27.53 -9.64
CA ILE A 208 -16.14 28.58 -9.06
C ILE A 208 -15.58 28.16 -7.69
N SER A 209 -16.40 27.56 -6.83
CA SER A 209 -15.98 27.13 -5.49
C SER A 209 -14.97 26.00 -5.57
N GLU A 210 -15.14 25.08 -6.50
CA GLU A 210 -14.23 23.96 -6.72
C GLU A 210 -12.90 24.40 -7.32
N GLN A 211 -12.91 25.40 -8.21
CA GLN A 211 -11.69 26.01 -8.73
C GLN A 211 -10.90 26.74 -7.64
N GLU A 212 -11.57 27.46 -6.74
CA GLU A 212 -10.94 28.11 -5.60
C GLU A 212 -10.33 27.07 -4.65
N LYS A 213 -11.08 26.01 -4.34
CA LYS A 213 -10.61 24.90 -3.51
C LYS A 213 -9.41 24.19 -4.12
N MET A 214 -9.42 23.92 -5.43
CA MET A 214 -8.27 23.33 -6.13
C MET A 214 -7.03 24.21 -5.99
N LYS A 215 -7.17 25.53 -6.18
CA LYS A 215 -6.06 26.49 -6.00
C LYS A 215 -5.55 26.52 -4.56
N GLU A 216 -6.43 26.38 -3.56
CA GLU A 216 -6.04 26.29 -2.16
C GLU A 216 -5.22 25.03 -1.88
N LEU A 217 -5.70 23.86 -2.35
CA LEU A 217 -5.00 22.58 -2.21
C LEU A 217 -3.62 22.63 -2.87
N GLU A 218 -3.51 23.21 -4.06
CA GLU A 218 -2.24 23.37 -4.77
C GLU A 218 -1.25 24.29 -4.04
N ARG A 219 -1.71 25.20 -3.18
CA ARG A 219 -0.81 26.01 -2.32
C ARG A 219 -0.31 25.25 -1.10
N ARG A 220 -1.04 24.23 -0.65
CA ARG A 220 -0.73 23.43 0.55
C ARG A 220 0.10 22.19 0.24
N LEU A 221 0.10 21.75 -1.02
CA LEU A 221 0.78 20.55 -1.47
C LEU A 221 2.12 20.89 -2.13
N GLU A 222 3.05 19.95 -2.03
CA GLU A 222 4.34 20.06 -2.71
C GLU A 222 4.17 19.94 -4.22
N LYS A 223 4.97 20.72 -4.98
CA LYS A 223 4.93 20.74 -6.44
C LYS A 223 5.06 19.34 -7.06
N TYR A 224 5.95 18.51 -6.51
CA TYR A 224 6.17 17.15 -6.97
C TYR A 224 4.91 16.26 -6.83
N GLN A 225 4.19 16.37 -5.71
CA GLN A 225 2.94 15.64 -5.47
C GLN A 225 1.84 16.09 -6.45
N ILE A 226 1.74 17.40 -6.68
CA ILE A 226 0.77 17.98 -7.63
C ILE A 226 1.03 17.48 -9.05
N GLU A 227 2.29 17.51 -9.49
CA GLU A 227 2.68 17.02 -10.83
C GLU A 227 2.33 15.54 -11.01
N ARG A 228 2.66 14.68 -10.04
CA ARG A 228 2.33 13.25 -10.09
C ARG A 228 0.83 13.01 -10.21
N ILE A 229 0.03 13.75 -9.46
CA ILE A 229 -1.43 13.56 -9.44
C ILE A 229 -2.07 14.07 -10.71
N ARG A 230 -1.63 15.21 -11.26
CA ARG A 230 -2.11 15.72 -12.54
C ARG A 230 -1.85 14.71 -13.67
N VAL A 231 -0.63 14.16 -13.72
CA VAL A 231 -0.28 13.17 -14.73
C VAL A 231 -1.11 11.90 -14.56
N GLU A 232 -1.29 11.43 -13.32
CA GLU A 232 -2.16 10.28 -13.03
C GLU A 232 -3.61 10.54 -13.45
N SER A 233 -4.19 11.71 -13.14
CA SER A 233 -5.54 12.09 -13.55
C SER A 233 -5.70 12.10 -15.08
N ILE A 234 -4.70 12.59 -15.82
CA ILE A 234 -4.70 12.54 -17.28
C ILE A 234 -4.65 11.09 -17.79
N TYR A 235 -3.79 10.25 -17.20
CA TYR A 235 -3.66 8.84 -17.56
C TYR A 235 -4.91 8.00 -17.24
N GLN A 236 -5.71 8.39 -16.23
CA GLN A 236 -6.95 7.68 -15.89
C GLN A 236 -8.04 7.77 -16.97
N ASN A 237 -7.95 8.70 -17.92
CA ASN A 237 -8.81 8.73 -19.09
C ASN A 237 -8.54 7.48 -19.97
N GLU A 238 -9.58 6.71 -20.30
CA GLU A 238 -9.45 5.45 -21.04
C GLU A 238 -8.71 5.57 -22.38
N GLU A 239 -8.91 6.68 -23.11
CA GLU A 239 -8.24 6.91 -24.39
C GLU A 239 -6.73 7.11 -24.20
N ASN A 240 -6.36 7.92 -23.20
CA ASN A 240 -4.96 8.14 -22.83
C ASN A 240 -4.31 6.84 -22.34
N GLN A 241 -5.05 6.07 -21.54
CA GLN A 241 -4.59 4.78 -21.02
C GLN A 241 -4.28 3.80 -22.15
N LYS A 242 -5.18 3.67 -23.13
CA LYS A 242 -4.99 2.82 -24.31
C LYS A 242 -3.78 3.28 -25.13
N MET A 243 -3.73 4.56 -25.47
CA MET A 243 -2.66 5.14 -26.29
C MET A 243 -1.27 4.93 -25.66
N VAL A 244 -1.14 5.20 -24.36
CA VAL A 244 0.12 5.07 -23.64
C VAL A 244 0.52 3.60 -23.48
N ASN A 245 -0.43 2.71 -23.18
CA ASN A 245 -0.14 1.28 -23.06
C ASN A 245 0.28 0.66 -24.40
N GLU A 246 -0.33 1.09 -25.51
CA GLU A 246 0.08 0.70 -26.86
C GLU A 246 1.51 1.19 -27.17
N TYR A 247 1.82 2.44 -26.83
CA TYR A 247 3.15 3.00 -27.04
C TYR A 247 4.23 2.26 -26.23
N VAL A 248 3.99 2.00 -24.93
CA VAL A 248 4.90 1.21 -24.09
C VAL A 248 5.08 -0.19 -24.66
N SER A 249 4.01 -0.82 -25.13
CA SER A 249 4.08 -2.16 -25.74
C SER A 249 4.94 -2.18 -27.00
N LEU A 250 4.87 -1.13 -27.83
CA LEU A 250 5.72 -0.99 -29.02
C LEU A 250 7.19 -0.77 -28.66
N LEU A 251 7.48 0.02 -27.64
CA LEU A 251 8.84 0.25 -27.15
C LEU A 251 9.48 -1.02 -26.60
N LEU A 252 8.73 -1.81 -25.83
CA LEU A 252 9.21 -3.09 -25.31
C LEU A 252 9.51 -4.08 -26.43
N LYS A 253 8.62 -4.19 -27.43
CA LYS A 253 8.86 -5.05 -28.60
C LYS A 253 10.13 -4.67 -29.37
N ARG A 254 10.41 -3.38 -29.52
CA ARG A 254 11.64 -2.90 -30.17
C ARG A 254 12.89 -3.12 -29.32
N GLY A 255 12.77 -3.10 -27.99
CA GLY A 255 13.87 -3.37 -27.08
C GLY A 255 14.33 -4.84 -27.09
N ASP A 256 13.43 -5.77 -27.39
CA ASP A 256 13.74 -7.21 -27.51
C ASP A 256 14.39 -7.59 -28.86
N GLU A 257 14.44 -6.67 -29.84
CA GLU A 257 15.07 -6.87 -31.17
C GLU A 257 16.55 -6.45 -31.22
N PHE A 258 17.15 -6.04 -30.10
CA PHE A 258 18.57 -5.68 -29.94
C PHE A 258 19.23 -6.50 -28.82
#